data_AF-G9ERT3-F1
#
_entry.id   AF-G9ERT3-F1
#
_cell.length_a   1.000
_cell.length_b   1.000
_cell.length_c   1.000
_cell.angle_alpha   90.00
_cell.angle_beta   90.00
_cell.angle_gamma   90.00
#
_symmetry.space_group_name_H-M   'P 1'
#
loop_
_entity.id
_entity.type
_entity.pdbx_description
1 polymer ?
#
loop_
_entity_poly.entity_id
_entity_poly.type
_entity_poly.pdbx_seq_one_letter_code
_entity_poly.pdbx_strand_id
1 'polypeptide(L)'
;MKNNKTVHRAHRKCSCGSKRKYRNCCGKTNTVNFQDLSPELQKFVRETQIKYQISTKYHQEYFGFTPEIQSCVFQGKRMVILGNSIVVSDHPEIDWRSPAEFLSSNLKTTLGNDWFESEANKPESDRHIIIKWCTKGPFKVIDSRESLEVCQLSGNELAYLHLAYDLFVLINHNYLIDNLVKRLKVESSFNGARYELFVLATMIRAGFKLKPFDETLGLGRVTECQATHIQTGEIIQVEAKARDVKGVLGAKQGKRKNIDLYRKLRNAVEKEVDDPYIVFVDVNMPELDIYNDRDKIDKIRGEYKKLEEKFPEHLPNIVCFTNIPFHYGREDNQLNSSTHGIIISHRPKVKFKNQEQIVASLRASLDKYQFLPKKFDESREFAESFFPQ
;
A
#
# COMPACT_ATOMS: atom_id res chain seq x y z
N MET A 1 -9.57 -30.83 -19.42
CA MET A 1 -8.89 -30.21 -20.57
C MET A 1 -9.92 -29.86 -21.63
N LYS A 2 -10.37 -28.61 -21.70
CA LYS A 2 -11.21 -28.11 -22.80
C LYS A 2 -10.34 -27.24 -23.70
N ASN A 3 -10.18 -27.68 -24.94
CA ASN A 3 -9.42 -27.01 -26.00
C ASN A 3 -9.90 -25.56 -26.18
N ASN A 4 -9.00 -24.60 -25.97
CA ASN A 4 -9.15 -23.24 -26.46
C ASN A 4 -9.10 -23.26 -27.99
N LYS A 5 -10.28 -23.39 -28.62
CA LYS A 5 -10.43 -23.05 -30.03
C LYS A 5 -10.22 -21.55 -30.16
N THR A 6 -9.07 -21.18 -30.71
CA THR A 6 -8.81 -19.85 -31.27
C THR A 6 -9.93 -19.51 -32.23
N VAL A 7 -10.84 -18.61 -31.81
CA VAL A 7 -11.84 -18.02 -32.70
C VAL A 7 -11.08 -17.18 -33.72
N HIS A 8 -10.87 -17.73 -34.92
CA HIS A 8 -10.32 -16.99 -36.05
C HIS A 8 -11.30 -15.86 -36.41
N ARG A 9 -11.05 -14.65 -35.90
CA ARG A 9 -11.76 -13.43 -36.33
C ARG A 9 -11.61 -13.27 -37.84
N ALA A 10 -12.74 -13.13 -38.53
CA ALA A 10 -12.80 -12.94 -39.98
C ALA A 10 -11.92 -11.78 -40.46
N HIS A 11 -11.20 -12.00 -41.57
CA HIS A 11 -10.27 -11.06 -42.20
C HIS A 11 -10.99 -9.80 -42.74
N ARG A 12 -11.17 -8.76 -41.90
CA ARG A 12 -11.76 -7.48 -42.35
C ARG A 12 -10.81 -6.71 -43.30
N LYS A 13 -11.36 -6.21 -44.41
CA LYS A 13 -10.70 -5.21 -45.27
C LYS A 13 -10.49 -3.91 -44.48
N CYS A 14 -9.43 -3.18 -44.78
CA CYS A 14 -9.12 -1.91 -44.12
C CYS A 14 -10.13 -0.82 -44.51
N SER A 15 -10.59 -0.03 -43.55
CA SER A 15 -11.58 1.04 -43.75
C SER A 15 -11.02 2.28 -44.44
N CYS A 16 -9.70 2.42 -44.57
CA CYS A 16 -9.06 3.60 -45.17
C CYS A 16 -9.12 3.65 -46.72
N GLY A 17 -9.92 2.78 -47.37
CA GLY A 17 -10.06 2.76 -48.83
C GLY A 17 -8.93 2.06 -49.59
N SER A 18 -7.87 1.59 -48.92
CA SER A 18 -6.69 0.97 -49.56
C SER A 18 -6.93 -0.40 -50.22
N LYS A 19 -8.13 -0.99 -50.07
CA LYS A 19 -8.50 -2.35 -50.47
C LYS A 19 -7.63 -3.49 -49.88
N ARG A 20 -6.63 -3.18 -49.04
CA ARG A 20 -5.78 -4.15 -48.33
C ARG A 20 -6.49 -4.71 -47.09
N LYS A 21 -6.04 -5.86 -46.57
CA LYS A 21 -6.48 -6.39 -45.26
C LYS A 21 -6.07 -5.43 -44.15
N TYR A 22 -6.91 -5.23 -43.12
CA TYR A 22 -6.65 -4.27 -42.03
C TYR A 22 -5.24 -4.46 -41.41
N ARG A 23 -4.87 -5.70 -41.04
CA ARG A 23 -3.55 -6.06 -40.49
C ARG A 23 -2.34 -5.79 -41.41
N ASN A 24 -2.58 -5.60 -42.72
CA ASN A 24 -1.55 -5.31 -43.72
C ASN A 24 -1.63 -3.85 -44.22
N CYS A 25 -2.39 -3.01 -43.52
CA CYS A 25 -2.60 -1.59 -43.84
C CYS A 25 -2.61 -0.77 -42.54
N CYS A 26 -3.71 -0.13 -42.14
CA CYS A 26 -3.75 0.69 -40.91
C CYS A 26 -3.58 -0.11 -39.62
N GLY A 27 -3.91 -1.40 -39.64
CA GLY A 27 -3.61 -2.34 -38.55
C GLY A 27 -2.26 -3.03 -38.69
N LYS A 28 -1.42 -2.64 -39.66
CA LYS A 28 -0.04 -3.11 -39.73
C LYS A 28 0.69 -2.46 -38.57
N THR A 29 1.04 -3.25 -37.57
CA THR A 29 2.00 -2.84 -36.55
C THR A 29 3.31 -2.57 -37.28
N ASN A 30 3.69 -1.29 -37.41
CA ASN A 30 5.02 -0.92 -37.87
C ASN A 30 6.00 -1.24 -36.74
N THR A 31 6.34 -2.51 -36.58
CA THR A 31 7.47 -2.94 -35.78
C THR A 31 8.73 -2.54 -36.55
N VAL A 32 9.39 -1.48 -36.10
CA VAL A 32 10.71 -1.10 -36.60
C VAL A 32 11.72 -1.98 -35.86
N ASN A 33 12.63 -2.67 -36.58
CA ASN A 33 13.70 -3.38 -35.88
C ASN A 33 14.66 -2.35 -35.31
N PHE A 34 15.14 -2.59 -34.09
CA PHE A 34 16.10 -1.70 -33.44
C PHE A 34 17.35 -1.45 -34.30
N GLN A 35 17.81 -2.48 -35.04
CA GLN A 35 18.97 -2.40 -35.93
C GLN A 35 18.75 -1.49 -37.15
N ASP A 36 17.49 -1.26 -37.53
CA ASP A 36 17.12 -0.42 -38.67
C ASP A 36 17.04 1.07 -38.29
N LEU A 37 17.15 1.41 -37.00
CA LEU A 37 17.18 2.78 -36.51
C LEU A 37 18.54 3.43 -36.78
N SER A 38 18.56 4.75 -36.95
CA SER A 38 19.83 5.50 -37.01
C SER A 38 20.66 5.28 -35.73
N PRO A 39 22.00 5.34 -35.79
CA PRO A 39 22.85 5.20 -34.60
C PRO A 39 22.44 6.13 -33.44
N GLU A 40 21.99 7.35 -33.75
CA GLU A 40 21.50 8.33 -32.79
C GLU A 40 20.22 7.85 -32.08
N LEU A 41 19.27 7.30 -32.83
CA LEU A 41 18.03 6.75 -32.26
C LEU A 41 18.29 5.46 -31.50
N GLN A 42 19.21 4.62 -31.95
CA GLN A 42 19.64 3.43 -31.22
C GLN A 42 20.24 3.81 -29.86
N LYS A 43 21.12 4.81 -29.84
CA LYS A 43 21.70 5.36 -28.60
C LYS A 43 20.62 5.90 -27.68
N PHE A 44 19.72 6.75 -28.18
CA PHE A 44 18.60 7.30 -27.42
C PHE A 44 17.71 6.21 -26.79
N VAL A 45 17.35 5.18 -27.56
CA VAL A 45 16.53 4.06 -27.06
C VAL A 45 17.27 3.28 -25.98
N ARG A 46 18.57 2.97 -26.16
CA ARG A 46 19.37 2.29 -25.13
C ARG A 46 19.47 3.10 -23.85
N GLU A 47 19.78 4.39 -23.96
CA GLU A 47 19.83 5.29 -22.80
C GLU A 47 18.48 5.36 -22.08
N THR A 48 17.38 5.46 -22.83
CA THR A 48 16.02 5.45 -22.27
C THR A 48 15.72 4.14 -21.53
N GLN A 49 16.14 2.99 -22.08
CA GLN A 49 15.98 1.69 -21.42
C GLN A 49 16.80 1.60 -20.12
N ILE A 50 18.05 2.07 -20.12
CA ILE A 50 18.89 2.07 -18.92
C ILE A 50 18.32 3.01 -17.86
N LYS A 51 17.90 4.23 -18.24
CA LYS A 51 17.22 5.18 -17.35
C LYS A 51 15.98 4.55 -16.71
N TYR A 52 15.15 3.89 -17.51
CA TYR A 52 13.97 3.18 -17.00
C TYR A 52 14.34 2.06 -16.01
N GLN A 53 15.38 1.27 -16.28
CA GLN A 53 15.85 0.24 -15.36
C GLN A 53 16.37 0.80 -14.04
N ILE A 54 17.14 1.89 -14.08
CA ILE A 54 17.64 2.58 -12.87
C ILE A 54 16.47 3.13 -12.07
N SER A 55 15.54 3.83 -12.73
CA SER A 55 14.31 4.37 -12.12
C SER A 55 13.48 3.28 -11.45
N THR A 56 13.26 2.16 -12.13
CA THR A 56 12.51 1.01 -11.59
C THR A 56 13.20 0.42 -10.36
N LYS A 57 14.53 0.26 -10.40
CA LYS A 57 15.29 -0.28 -9.26
C LYS A 57 15.22 0.64 -8.06
N TYR A 58 15.40 1.94 -8.27
CA TYR A 58 15.24 2.95 -7.22
C TYR A 58 13.85 2.85 -6.60
N HIS A 59 12.80 2.84 -7.43
CA HIS A 59 11.43 2.75 -6.93
C HIS A 59 11.19 1.47 -6.12
N GLN A 60 11.68 0.32 -6.61
CA GLN A 60 11.57 -0.94 -5.88
C GLN A 60 12.35 -0.96 -4.57
N GLU A 61 13.48 -0.27 -4.50
CA GLU A 61 14.33 -0.18 -3.30
C GLU A 61 13.65 0.60 -2.16
N TYR A 62 13.00 1.73 -2.47
CA TYR A 62 12.36 2.57 -1.45
C TYR A 62 10.88 2.29 -1.26
N PHE A 63 10.15 1.96 -2.33
CA PHE A 63 8.70 1.88 -2.33
C PHE A 63 8.17 0.50 -2.75
N GLY A 64 9.05 -0.48 -3.01
CA GLY A 64 8.66 -1.82 -3.40
C GLY A 64 7.86 -1.85 -4.70
N PHE A 65 6.81 -2.67 -4.75
CA PHE A 65 5.95 -2.80 -5.93
C PHE A 65 4.72 -1.86 -5.90
N THR A 66 4.76 -0.81 -5.07
CA THR A 66 3.71 0.22 -5.09
C THR A 66 3.71 0.98 -6.42
N PRO A 67 2.59 1.62 -6.83
CA PRO A 67 2.59 2.45 -8.02
C PRO A 67 3.38 3.74 -7.80
N GLU A 68 4.10 4.19 -8.82
CA GLU A 68 4.73 5.52 -8.85
C GLU A 68 3.65 6.61 -8.94
N ILE A 69 3.87 7.76 -8.27
CA ILE A 69 3.03 8.95 -8.45
C ILE A 69 3.45 9.62 -9.75
N GLN A 70 2.94 9.09 -10.85
CA GLN A 70 3.22 9.59 -12.19
C GLN A 70 2.50 10.91 -12.42
N SER A 71 3.26 11.93 -12.81
CA SER A 71 2.71 13.26 -13.06
C SER A 71 3.33 13.92 -14.30
N CYS A 72 2.66 14.94 -14.81
CA CYS A 72 3.25 15.88 -15.75
C CYS A 72 2.69 17.29 -15.53
N VAL A 73 3.41 18.31 -15.97
CA VAL A 73 2.90 19.69 -15.99
C VAL A 73 2.45 20.01 -17.40
N PHE A 74 1.17 20.36 -17.56
CA PHE A 74 0.57 20.76 -18.82
C PHE A 74 -0.16 22.09 -18.63
N GLN A 75 0.16 23.08 -19.48
CA GLN A 75 -0.40 24.44 -19.39
C GLN A 75 -0.30 25.08 -17.99
N GLY A 76 0.82 24.83 -17.30
CA GLY A 76 1.07 25.37 -15.96
C GLY A 76 0.30 24.70 -14.83
N LYS A 77 -0.35 23.56 -15.09
CA LYS A 77 -1.04 22.73 -14.08
C LYS A 77 -0.48 21.32 -14.05
N ARG A 78 -0.34 20.76 -12.85
CA ARG A 78 0.08 19.40 -12.62
C ARG A 78 -1.11 18.47 -12.81
N MET A 79 -0.89 17.48 -13.67
CA MET A 79 -1.77 16.35 -13.90
C MET A 79 -1.13 15.12 -13.27
N VAL A 80 -1.90 14.37 -12.48
CA VAL A 80 -1.43 13.15 -11.79
C VAL A 80 -2.31 11.98 -12.20
N ILE A 81 -1.71 10.83 -12.47
CA ILE A 81 -2.46 9.60 -12.75
C ILE A 81 -2.97 9.01 -11.43
N LEU A 82 -4.26 8.69 -11.39
CA LEU A 82 -4.93 8.10 -10.25
C LEU A 82 -5.90 7.01 -10.74
N GLY A 83 -5.50 5.74 -10.57
CA GLY A 83 -6.27 4.60 -11.08
C GLY A 83 -6.40 4.68 -12.60
N ASN A 84 -7.64 4.74 -13.09
CA ASN A 84 -7.95 4.87 -14.52
C ASN A 84 -8.27 6.33 -14.92
N SER A 85 -7.87 7.32 -14.12
CA SER A 85 -8.18 8.74 -14.32
C SER A 85 -6.93 9.61 -14.23
N ILE A 86 -7.03 10.82 -14.79
CA ILE A 86 -6.05 11.89 -14.62
C ILE A 86 -6.73 12.97 -13.78
N VAL A 87 -6.09 13.38 -12.69
CA VAL A 87 -6.61 14.39 -11.78
C VAL A 87 -5.72 15.63 -11.77
N VAL A 88 -6.32 16.77 -11.47
CA VAL A 88 -5.67 18.08 -11.33
C VAL A 88 -6.12 18.72 -10.01
N SER A 89 -5.35 19.67 -9.50
CA SER A 89 -5.76 20.46 -8.34
C SER A 89 -7.12 21.13 -8.59
N ASP A 90 -8.02 21.01 -7.62
CA ASP A 90 -9.31 21.71 -7.59
C ASP A 90 -9.17 23.20 -7.25
N HIS A 91 -7.98 23.63 -6.80
CA HIS A 91 -7.70 25.03 -6.50
C HIS A 91 -7.28 25.80 -7.77
N PRO A 92 -7.94 26.93 -8.10
CA PRO A 92 -7.69 27.67 -9.34
C PRO A 92 -6.27 28.26 -9.38
N GLU A 93 -5.74 28.71 -8.24
CA GLU A 93 -4.44 29.42 -8.17
C GLU A 93 -3.29 28.60 -7.54
N ILE A 94 -3.60 27.48 -6.90
CA ILE A 94 -2.62 26.68 -6.15
C ILE A 94 -2.60 25.31 -6.80
N ASP A 95 -1.42 24.92 -7.25
CA ASP A 95 -1.17 23.62 -7.83
C ASP A 95 -0.33 22.77 -6.88
N TRP A 96 -0.33 21.45 -7.07
CA TRP A 96 0.43 20.54 -6.21
C TRP A 96 1.93 20.70 -6.48
N ARG A 97 2.67 21.15 -5.47
CA ARG A 97 4.13 21.33 -5.51
C ARG A 97 4.88 20.08 -5.08
N SER A 98 4.26 19.25 -4.25
CA SER A 98 4.85 18.02 -3.72
C SER A 98 3.85 16.85 -3.77
N PRO A 99 4.34 15.60 -3.76
CA PRO A 99 3.47 14.43 -3.62
C PRO A 99 2.59 14.49 -2.36
N ALA A 100 3.07 15.06 -1.26
CA ALA A 100 2.32 15.20 -0.01
C ALA A 100 1.05 16.06 -0.18
N GLU A 101 1.13 17.16 -0.94
CA GLU A 101 -0.03 18.01 -1.25
C GLU A 101 -1.06 17.26 -2.10
N PHE A 102 -0.59 16.54 -3.14
CA PHE A 102 -1.46 15.70 -3.96
C PHE A 102 -2.13 14.59 -3.15
N LEU A 103 -1.36 13.82 -2.37
CA LEU A 103 -1.87 12.72 -1.56
C LEU A 103 -2.93 13.21 -0.57
N SER A 104 -2.71 14.38 0.02
CA SER A 104 -3.66 15.01 0.93
C SER A 104 -4.96 15.43 0.26
N SER A 105 -4.86 16.05 -0.93
CA SER A 105 -6.03 16.40 -1.76
C SER A 105 -6.80 15.14 -2.21
N ASN A 106 -6.09 14.09 -2.62
CA ASN A 106 -6.67 12.81 -2.98
C ASN A 106 -7.38 12.14 -1.80
N LEU A 107 -6.80 12.15 -0.61
CA LEU A 107 -7.42 11.62 0.60
C LEU A 107 -8.73 12.36 0.91
N LYS A 108 -8.72 13.70 0.88
CA LYS A 108 -9.92 14.54 1.08
C LYS A 108 -11.01 14.16 0.06
N THR A 109 -10.66 14.11 -1.21
CA THR A 109 -11.59 13.79 -2.30
C THR A 109 -12.16 12.38 -2.16
N THR A 110 -11.32 11.39 -1.84
CA THR A 110 -11.71 9.99 -1.72
C THR A 110 -12.64 9.74 -0.52
N LEU A 111 -12.41 10.42 0.61
CA LEU A 111 -13.33 10.35 1.76
C LEU A 111 -14.63 11.12 1.48
N GLY A 112 -14.56 12.13 0.62
CA GLY A 112 -15.65 13.01 0.21
C GLY A 112 -15.49 14.40 0.82
N ASN A 113 -15.46 15.41 -0.03
CA ASN A 113 -15.25 16.80 0.37
C ASN A 113 -16.27 17.27 1.42
N ASP A 114 -17.56 16.99 1.20
CA ASP A 114 -18.64 17.34 2.13
C ASP A 114 -18.47 16.69 3.51
N TRP A 115 -18.01 15.43 3.55
CA TRP A 115 -17.73 14.76 4.81
C TRP A 115 -16.55 15.42 5.54
N PHE A 116 -15.48 15.75 4.80
CA PHE A 116 -14.31 16.39 5.37
C PHE A 116 -14.64 17.77 5.95
N GLU A 117 -15.44 18.56 5.23
CA GLU A 117 -15.91 19.88 5.66
C GLU A 117 -16.86 19.77 6.87
N SER A 118 -17.79 18.82 6.83
CA SER A 118 -18.68 18.52 7.97
C SER A 118 -17.90 18.15 9.22
N GLU A 119 -16.86 17.31 9.11
CA GLU A 119 -16.00 16.96 10.25
C GLU A 119 -15.14 18.15 10.71
N ALA A 120 -14.60 18.96 9.79
CA ALA A 120 -13.80 20.14 10.12
C ALA A 120 -14.59 21.20 10.90
N ASN A 121 -15.90 21.33 10.62
CA ASN A 121 -16.80 22.25 11.30
C ASN A 121 -17.20 21.81 12.72
N LYS A 122 -16.90 20.57 13.13
CA LYS A 122 -17.16 20.11 14.50
C LYS A 122 -16.18 20.76 15.50
N PRO A 123 -16.57 20.85 16.79
CA PRO A 123 -15.64 21.15 17.88
C PRO A 123 -14.44 20.19 17.85
N GLU A 124 -13.25 20.67 18.19
CA GLU A 124 -12.00 19.90 18.06
C GLU A 124 -12.07 18.53 18.75
N SER A 125 -12.70 18.43 19.92
CA SER A 125 -12.90 17.17 20.65
C SER A 125 -13.66 16.13 19.84
N ASP A 126 -14.61 16.56 19.01
CA ASP A 126 -15.61 15.74 18.33
C ASP A 126 -15.23 15.43 16.88
N ARG A 127 -14.14 16.03 16.38
CA ARG A 127 -13.63 15.77 15.03
C ARG A 127 -13.14 14.33 14.90
N HIS A 128 -13.39 13.74 13.75
CA HIS A 128 -12.74 12.50 13.35
C HIS A 128 -11.20 12.63 13.39
N ILE A 129 -10.51 11.55 13.77
CA ILE A 129 -9.06 11.55 13.99
C ILE A 129 -8.26 11.95 12.74
N ILE A 130 -8.75 11.59 11.55
CA ILE A 130 -8.14 12.00 10.26
C ILE A 130 -8.05 13.53 10.16
N ILE A 131 -9.11 14.24 10.58
CA ILE A 131 -9.12 15.72 10.54
C ILE A 131 -8.19 16.29 11.60
N LYS A 132 -8.11 15.65 12.77
CA LYS A 132 -7.15 16.03 13.82
C LYS A 132 -5.70 15.87 13.36
N TRP A 133 -5.41 14.93 12.46
CA TRP A 133 -4.07 14.74 11.89
C TRP A 133 -3.69 15.72 10.78
N CYS A 134 -4.68 16.35 10.12
CA CYS A 134 -4.49 17.25 8.99
C CYS A 134 -3.91 18.62 9.42
N THR A 135 -2.80 18.64 10.15
CA THR A 135 -2.17 19.82 10.79
C THR A 135 -2.19 21.09 9.91
N LYS A 136 -2.37 22.25 10.56
CA LYS A 136 -2.64 23.57 9.94
C LYS A 136 -1.45 24.16 9.16
N GLY A 137 -1.03 23.57 8.04
CA GLY A 137 -0.05 24.20 7.14
C GLY A 137 0.29 23.37 5.89
N PRO A 138 0.84 23.99 4.82
CA PRO A 138 1.38 23.25 3.69
C PRO A 138 2.53 22.36 4.18
N PHE A 139 2.45 21.06 3.87
CA PHE A 139 3.48 20.08 4.20
C PHE A 139 4.86 20.64 3.82
N LYS A 140 5.78 20.71 4.78
CA LYS A 140 7.16 21.10 4.47
C LYS A 140 7.69 20.12 3.42
N VAL A 141 8.19 20.65 2.30
CA VAL A 141 8.80 19.85 1.25
C VAL A 141 9.97 19.09 1.87
N ILE A 142 9.86 17.77 1.90
CA ILE A 142 10.91 16.87 2.38
C ILE A 142 12.08 16.96 1.39
N ASP A 143 13.28 17.27 1.85
CA ASP A 143 14.46 17.24 0.99
C ASP A 143 14.68 15.79 0.50
N SER A 144 14.77 15.61 -0.82
CA SER A 144 14.98 14.32 -1.47
C SER A 144 16.21 13.56 -0.94
N ARG A 145 17.21 14.27 -0.40
CA ARG A 145 18.48 13.69 0.06
C ARG A 145 18.45 13.20 1.51
N GLU A 146 17.39 13.49 2.24
CA GLU A 146 17.27 13.17 3.66
C GLU A 146 16.34 11.98 3.88
N SER A 147 16.76 10.94 4.61
CA SER A 147 15.82 9.91 5.07
C SER A 147 14.70 10.58 5.89
N LEU A 148 13.52 9.97 5.98
CA LEU A 148 12.43 10.48 6.84
C LEU A 148 12.82 10.61 8.32
N GLU A 149 13.99 10.11 8.71
CA GLU A 149 14.62 10.34 10.01
C GLU A 149 15.10 11.79 10.21
N VAL A 150 15.31 12.58 9.16
CA VAL A 150 15.87 13.96 9.24
C VAL A 150 14.82 15.06 9.02
N CYS A 151 13.76 14.79 8.25
CA CYS A 151 12.62 15.70 8.16
C CYS A 151 11.69 15.49 9.37
N GLN A 152 11.66 16.45 10.30
CA GLN A 152 10.84 16.43 11.52
C GLN A 152 9.33 16.52 11.22
N LEU A 153 8.75 15.51 10.59
CA LEU A 153 7.30 15.33 10.57
C LEU A 153 6.85 14.88 11.96
N SER A 154 5.80 15.51 12.47
CA SER A 154 5.08 15.02 13.63
C SER A 154 4.45 13.65 13.33
N GLY A 155 4.14 12.89 14.38
CA GLY A 155 3.44 11.61 14.20
C GLY A 155 2.06 11.74 13.60
N ASN A 156 1.36 12.86 13.85
CA ASN A 156 0.11 13.19 13.17
C ASN A 156 0.29 13.32 11.66
N GLU A 157 1.32 14.04 11.20
CA GLU A 157 1.60 14.21 9.78
C GLU A 157 1.97 12.87 9.12
N LEU A 158 2.81 12.06 9.79
CA LEU A 158 3.13 10.71 9.32
C LEU A 158 1.87 9.83 9.24
N ALA A 159 1.02 9.85 10.27
CA ALA A 159 -0.22 9.07 10.28
C ALA A 159 -1.15 9.47 9.13
N TYR A 160 -1.26 10.77 8.85
CA TYR A 160 -2.06 11.32 7.76
C TYR A 160 -1.49 10.93 6.39
N LEU A 161 -0.20 11.16 6.16
CA LEU A 161 0.43 10.91 4.86
C LEU A 161 0.51 9.43 4.53
N HIS A 162 0.80 8.56 5.50
CA HIS A 162 0.76 7.12 5.27
C HIS A 162 -0.67 6.61 5.00
N LEU A 163 -1.68 7.16 5.67
CA LEU A 163 -3.08 6.86 5.34
C LEU A 163 -3.39 7.26 3.89
N ALA A 164 -3.00 8.47 3.48
CA ALA A 164 -3.21 8.97 2.14
C ALA A 164 -2.46 8.15 1.08
N TYR A 165 -1.22 7.75 1.38
CA TYR A 165 -0.40 6.97 0.47
C TYR A 165 -0.91 5.53 0.32
N ASP A 166 -1.23 4.85 1.42
CA ASP A 166 -1.82 3.51 1.34
C ASP A 166 -3.13 3.52 0.51
N LEU A 167 -3.94 4.57 0.65
CA LEU A 167 -5.16 4.74 -0.15
C LEU A 167 -4.85 4.94 -1.65
N PHE A 168 -3.88 5.79 -1.98
CA PHE A 168 -3.38 5.96 -3.35
C PHE A 168 -2.90 4.63 -3.96
N VAL A 169 -2.19 3.81 -3.19
CA VAL A 169 -1.69 2.49 -3.62
C VAL A 169 -2.84 1.57 -4.04
N LEU A 170 -3.90 1.50 -3.22
CA LEU A 170 -5.08 0.66 -3.51
C LEU A 170 -5.89 1.16 -4.71
N ILE A 171 -6.08 2.48 -4.84
CA ILE A 171 -6.80 3.09 -5.97
C ILE A 171 -6.11 2.71 -7.29
N ASN A 172 -4.79 2.82 -7.35
CA ASN A 172 -4.02 2.51 -8.55
C ASN A 172 -3.92 1.00 -8.84
N HIS A 173 -4.26 0.15 -7.87
CA HIS A 173 -4.41 -1.29 -8.07
C HIS A 173 -5.86 -1.70 -8.39
N ASN A 174 -6.77 -0.74 -8.60
CA ASN A 174 -8.21 -0.99 -8.78
C ASN A 174 -8.80 -1.89 -7.68
N TYR A 175 -8.31 -1.71 -6.44
CA TYR A 175 -8.68 -2.50 -5.27
C TYR A 175 -9.49 -1.68 -4.24
N LEU A 176 -9.85 -0.43 -4.52
CA LEU A 176 -10.55 0.36 -3.53
C LEU A 176 -11.98 -0.19 -3.33
N ILE A 177 -12.28 -0.61 -2.11
CA ILE A 177 -13.57 -1.16 -1.69
C ILE A 177 -14.38 -0.03 -1.06
N ASP A 178 -15.58 0.26 -1.57
CA ASP A 178 -16.45 1.33 -1.07
C ASP A 178 -16.73 1.17 0.43
N ASN A 179 -16.91 -0.08 0.87
CA ASN A 179 -17.09 -0.37 2.29
C ASN A 179 -15.87 -0.02 3.16
N LEU A 180 -14.64 -0.19 2.65
CA LEU A 180 -13.43 0.22 3.36
C LEU A 180 -13.42 1.74 3.57
N VAL A 181 -13.72 2.51 2.53
CA VAL A 181 -13.82 3.98 2.60
C VAL A 181 -14.90 4.42 3.58
N LYS A 182 -16.08 3.77 3.58
CA LYS A 182 -17.15 4.03 4.55
C LYS A 182 -16.66 3.79 5.98
N ARG A 183 -15.96 2.67 6.24
CA ARG A 183 -15.44 2.34 7.58
C ARG A 183 -14.32 3.27 8.04
N LEU A 184 -13.52 3.83 7.12
CA LEU A 184 -12.51 4.85 7.43
C LEU A 184 -13.12 6.17 7.94
N LYS A 185 -14.39 6.44 7.64
CA LYS A 185 -15.11 7.64 8.11
C LYS A 185 -15.82 7.46 9.44
N VAL A 186 -15.98 6.22 9.88
CA VAL A 186 -16.74 5.87 11.08
C VAL A 186 -15.76 5.58 12.21
N GLU A 187 -15.80 6.43 13.24
CA GLU A 187 -14.87 6.40 14.38
C GLU A 187 -14.72 5.00 15.00
N SER A 188 -15.85 4.30 15.23
CA SER A 188 -15.82 2.98 15.88
C SER A 188 -15.19 1.86 15.04
N SER A 189 -15.11 2.03 13.72
CA SER A 189 -14.48 1.06 12.80
C SER A 189 -13.15 1.53 12.22
N PHE A 190 -12.75 2.77 12.52
CA PHE A 190 -11.58 3.41 11.92
C PHE A 190 -10.30 2.62 12.17
N ASN A 191 -10.02 2.23 13.42
CA ASN A 191 -8.80 1.48 13.78
C ASN A 191 -8.63 0.21 12.91
N GLY A 192 -9.68 -0.60 12.82
CA GLY A 192 -9.67 -1.82 12.01
C GLY A 192 -9.52 -1.54 10.51
N ALA A 193 -10.26 -0.56 9.98
CA ALA A 193 -10.18 -0.17 8.57
C ALA A 193 -8.83 0.43 8.17
N ARG A 194 -8.23 1.26 9.04
CA ARG A 194 -6.90 1.83 8.83
C ARG A 194 -5.84 0.74 8.75
N TYR A 195 -5.94 -0.27 9.62
CA TYR A 195 -5.00 -1.39 9.64
C TYR A 195 -5.20 -2.34 8.45
N GLU A 196 -6.44 -2.62 8.09
CA GLU A 196 -6.78 -3.36 6.87
C GLU A 196 -6.18 -2.69 5.63
N LEU A 197 -6.37 -1.37 5.47
CA LEU A 197 -5.76 -0.59 4.41
C LEU A 197 -4.22 -0.70 4.38
N PHE A 198 -3.58 -0.59 5.55
CA PHE A 198 -2.12 -0.76 5.69
C PHE A 198 -1.67 -2.16 5.22
N VAL A 199 -2.38 -3.21 5.62
CA VAL A 199 -2.04 -4.59 5.24
C VAL A 199 -2.17 -4.77 3.74
N LEU A 200 -3.26 -4.32 3.14
CA LEU A 200 -3.48 -4.42 1.69
C LEU A 200 -2.40 -3.67 0.90
N ALA A 201 -2.05 -2.44 1.31
CA ALA A 201 -0.99 -1.67 0.68
C ALA A 201 0.39 -2.33 0.87
N THR A 202 0.63 -2.97 2.02
CA THR A 202 1.86 -3.73 2.29
C THR A 202 1.97 -4.97 1.43
N MET A 203 0.87 -5.69 1.20
CA MET A 203 0.85 -6.82 0.26
C MET A 203 1.19 -6.36 -1.16
N ILE A 204 0.65 -5.23 -1.62
CA ILE A 204 1.03 -4.64 -2.91
C ILE A 204 2.52 -4.28 -2.91
N ARG A 205 3.02 -3.62 -1.85
CA ARG A 205 4.44 -3.27 -1.70
C ARG A 205 5.36 -4.49 -1.74
N ALA A 206 4.90 -5.63 -1.24
CA ALA A 206 5.56 -6.93 -1.28
C ALA A 206 5.48 -7.65 -2.63
N GLY A 207 4.91 -7.04 -3.67
CA GLY A 207 4.80 -7.65 -4.99
C GLY A 207 3.66 -8.65 -5.11
N PHE A 208 2.57 -8.46 -4.36
CA PHE A 208 1.35 -9.23 -4.55
C PHE A 208 0.30 -8.46 -5.34
N LYS A 209 -0.33 -9.16 -6.28
CA LYS A 209 -1.56 -8.71 -6.92
C LYS A 209 -2.75 -9.14 -6.06
N LEU A 210 -3.56 -8.19 -5.64
CA LEU A 210 -4.76 -8.46 -4.85
C LEU A 210 -5.93 -8.86 -5.76
N LYS A 211 -6.77 -9.79 -5.30
CA LYS A 211 -8.03 -10.16 -5.98
C LYS A 211 -9.20 -9.40 -5.35
N PRO A 212 -9.93 -8.57 -6.12
CA PRO A 212 -11.01 -7.73 -5.60
C PRO A 212 -11.95 -8.51 -4.69
N PHE A 213 -12.25 -7.94 -3.53
CA PHE A 213 -13.17 -8.53 -2.58
C PHE A 213 -14.58 -8.51 -3.14
N ASP A 214 -15.29 -9.62 -3.01
CA ASP A 214 -16.72 -9.67 -3.31
C ASP A 214 -17.50 -9.27 -2.05
N GLU A 215 -18.01 -8.03 -2.05
CA GLU A 215 -18.77 -7.45 -0.93
C GLU A 215 -20.00 -8.29 -0.52
N THR A 216 -20.48 -9.20 -1.39
CA THR A 216 -21.64 -10.06 -1.13
C THR A 216 -21.35 -11.27 -0.23
N LEU A 217 -20.07 -11.62 -0.02
CA LEU A 217 -19.67 -12.80 0.77
C LEU A 217 -19.81 -12.60 2.29
N GLY A 218 -20.17 -11.39 2.74
CA GLY A 218 -20.43 -11.06 4.13
C GLY A 218 -19.16 -10.72 4.92
N LEU A 219 -19.20 -9.59 5.62
CA LEU A 219 -18.08 -9.09 6.42
C LEU A 219 -17.71 -10.04 7.55
N GLY A 220 -16.42 -10.32 7.71
CA GLY A 220 -15.86 -11.09 8.82
C GLY A 220 -15.94 -12.61 8.71
N ARG A 221 -16.62 -13.16 7.69
CA ARG A 221 -16.66 -14.62 7.42
C ARG A 221 -15.52 -15.09 6.52
N VAL A 222 -14.99 -14.20 5.70
CA VAL A 222 -13.89 -14.43 4.77
C VAL A 222 -12.67 -13.62 5.21
N THR A 223 -11.50 -14.02 4.71
CA THR A 223 -10.25 -13.25 4.86
C THR A 223 -10.36 -11.88 4.19
N GLU A 224 -9.49 -10.94 4.60
CA GLU A 224 -9.54 -9.57 4.06
C GLU A 224 -9.23 -9.55 2.56
N CYS A 225 -8.31 -10.39 2.11
CA CYS A 225 -8.10 -10.60 0.68
C CYS A 225 -7.47 -11.97 0.34
N GLN A 226 -7.66 -12.36 -0.92
CA GLN A 226 -6.80 -13.31 -1.62
C GLN A 226 -5.77 -12.52 -2.43
N ALA A 227 -4.51 -12.93 -2.34
CA ALA A 227 -3.39 -12.25 -2.98
C ALA A 227 -2.52 -13.24 -3.76
N THR A 228 -1.99 -12.84 -4.91
CA THR A 228 -1.09 -13.65 -5.74
C THR A 228 0.27 -12.99 -5.82
N HIS A 229 1.32 -13.66 -5.34
CA HIS A 229 2.69 -13.16 -5.44
C HIS A 229 3.13 -13.15 -6.91
N ILE A 230 3.50 -11.98 -7.44
CA ILE A 230 3.73 -11.78 -8.88
C ILE A 230 4.86 -12.68 -9.39
N GLN A 231 5.94 -12.79 -8.63
CA GLN A 231 7.13 -13.52 -9.06
C GLN A 231 6.93 -15.05 -9.03
N THR A 232 6.25 -15.58 -8.02
CA THR A 232 6.12 -17.03 -7.81
C THR A 232 4.79 -17.59 -8.30
N GLY A 233 3.81 -16.72 -8.59
CA GLY A 233 2.43 -17.11 -8.91
C GLY A 233 1.66 -17.72 -7.74
N GLU A 234 2.22 -17.70 -6.53
CA GLU A 234 1.64 -18.35 -5.37
C GLU A 234 0.46 -17.55 -4.82
N ILE A 235 -0.67 -18.24 -4.63
CA ILE A 235 -1.89 -17.65 -4.09
C ILE A 235 -1.90 -17.86 -2.58
N ILE A 236 -2.22 -16.80 -1.86
CA ILE A 236 -2.28 -16.79 -0.41
C ILE A 236 -3.53 -16.03 0.05
N GLN A 237 -3.92 -16.28 1.30
CA GLN A 237 -5.01 -15.59 1.96
C GLN A 237 -4.44 -14.69 3.05
N VAL A 238 -5.03 -13.52 3.24
CA VAL A 238 -4.49 -12.49 4.12
C VAL A 238 -5.55 -12.00 5.08
N GLU A 239 -5.20 -11.95 6.36
CA GLU A 239 -6.04 -11.43 7.43
C GLU A 239 -5.37 -10.23 8.12
N ALA A 240 -6.16 -9.21 8.46
CA ALA A 240 -5.71 -8.08 9.27
C ALA A 240 -6.46 -8.03 10.61
N LYS A 241 -5.71 -7.84 11.71
CA LYS A 241 -6.27 -7.66 13.05
C LYS A 241 -5.60 -6.50 13.77
N ALA A 242 -6.34 -5.42 14.03
CA ALA A 242 -5.83 -4.31 14.82
C ALA A 242 -6.10 -4.52 16.32
N ARG A 243 -5.14 -4.31 17.24
CA ARG A 243 -5.44 -4.22 18.68
C ARG A 243 -6.14 -2.90 19.00
N ASP A 244 -7.20 -2.99 19.80
CA ASP A 244 -7.95 -1.82 20.27
C ASP A 244 -7.37 -1.34 21.61
N VAL A 245 -7.13 -0.03 21.69
CA VAL A 245 -6.67 0.66 22.90
C VAL A 245 -7.67 1.77 23.20
N LYS A 246 -8.28 1.76 24.39
CA LYS A 246 -9.32 2.74 24.74
C LYS A 246 -8.80 4.18 24.59
N GLY A 247 -9.56 5.00 23.87
CA GLY A 247 -9.24 6.41 23.60
C GLY A 247 -8.27 6.62 22.45
N VAL A 248 -7.86 5.56 21.74
CA VAL A 248 -6.95 5.63 20.60
C VAL A 248 -7.71 5.28 19.34
N LEU A 249 -7.56 6.09 18.28
CA LEU A 249 -8.16 5.85 16.97
C LEU A 249 -9.68 5.55 16.99
N GLY A 250 -10.41 6.19 17.90
CA GLY A 250 -11.87 6.01 18.03
C GLY A 250 -12.31 4.77 18.81
N ALA A 251 -11.37 3.97 19.33
CA ALA A 251 -11.71 2.77 20.11
C ALA A 251 -12.28 3.14 21.49
N LYS A 252 -13.52 2.70 21.76
CA LYS A 252 -14.21 2.91 23.05
C LYS A 252 -13.76 1.94 24.16
N GLN A 253 -13.11 0.85 23.77
CA GLN A 253 -12.68 -0.25 24.65
C GLN A 253 -11.24 -0.67 24.34
N GLY A 254 -10.64 -1.45 25.22
CA GLY A 254 -9.27 -1.93 25.09
C GLY A 254 -8.38 -1.51 26.26
N LYS A 255 -7.37 -2.31 26.57
CA LYS A 255 -6.44 -2.07 27.70
C LYS A 255 -5.10 -1.62 27.14
N ARG A 256 -4.60 -0.44 27.56
CA ARG A 256 -3.31 0.12 27.11
C ARG A 256 -2.11 -0.74 27.50
N LYS A 257 -2.02 -1.15 28.78
CA LYS A 257 -0.87 -1.88 29.33
C LYS A 257 -0.87 -3.39 29.08
N ASN A 258 -2.02 -4.00 28.76
CA ASN A 258 -2.13 -5.45 28.59
C ASN A 258 -2.12 -5.82 27.10
N ILE A 259 -1.07 -6.54 26.68
CA ILE A 259 -0.95 -7.11 25.34
C ILE A 259 -1.84 -8.36 25.31
N ASP A 260 -3.08 -8.20 24.82
CA ASP A 260 -4.05 -9.28 24.63
C ASP A 260 -4.31 -9.41 23.12
N LEU A 261 -3.60 -10.36 22.50
CA LEU A 261 -3.64 -10.61 21.06
C LEU A 261 -4.24 -11.99 20.75
N TYR A 262 -4.21 -12.91 21.72
CA TYR A 262 -4.64 -14.28 21.57
C TYR A 262 -6.05 -14.38 21.00
N ARG A 263 -7.02 -13.59 21.51
CA ARG A 263 -8.39 -13.62 20.98
C ARG A 263 -8.45 -13.20 19.50
N LYS A 264 -7.65 -12.21 19.08
CA LYS A 264 -7.63 -11.75 17.68
C LYS A 264 -6.96 -12.79 16.77
N LEU A 265 -5.86 -13.38 17.24
CA LEU A 265 -5.16 -14.48 16.56
C LEU A 265 -6.08 -15.70 16.42
N ARG A 266 -6.71 -16.15 17.52
CA ARG A 266 -7.68 -17.26 17.51
C ARG A 266 -8.79 -17.03 16.50
N ASN A 267 -9.41 -15.84 16.51
CA ASN A 267 -10.50 -15.52 15.59
C ASN A 267 -10.05 -15.55 14.11
N ALA A 268 -8.77 -15.31 13.83
CA ALA A 268 -8.21 -15.46 12.48
C ALA A 268 -8.04 -16.94 12.12
N VAL A 269 -7.44 -17.73 13.02
CA VAL A 269 -7.17 -19.16 12.82
C VAL A 269 -8.43 -20.01 12.70
N GLU A 270 -9.51 -19.62 13.38
CA GLU A 270 -10.80 -20.32 13.30
C GLU A 270 -11.52 -20.13 11.96
N LYS A 271 -11.02 -19.26 11.07
CA LYS A 271 -11.51 -19.20 9.70
C LYS A 271 -11.01 -20.40 8.92
N GLU A 272 -11.92 -21.12 8.27
CA GLU A 272 -11.54 -22.21 7.37
C GLU A 272 -10.94 -21.66 6.09
N VAL A 273 -9.61 -21.78 5.98
CA VAL A 273 -8.84 -21.31 4.83
C VAL A 273 -8.13 -22.49 4.17
N ASP A 274 -8.26 -22.62 2.86
CA ASP A 274 -7.73 -23.77 2.09
C ASP A 274 -6.50 -23.44 1.23
N ASP A 275 -6.03 -22.20 1.31
CA ASP A 275 -4.78 -21.73 0.72
C ASP A 275 -3.75 -21.43 1.83
N PRO A 276 -2.45 -21.26 1.49
CA PRO A 276 -1.48 -20.71 2.43
C PRO A 276 -1.97 -19.38 3.03
N TYR A 277 -1.80 -19.20 4.33
CA TYR A 277 -2.50 -18.17 5.10
C TYR A 277 -1.52 -17.28 5.89
N ILE A 278 -1.71 -15.96 5.79
CA ILE A 278 -0.92 -14.95 6.50
C ILE A 278 -1.83 -14.10 7.37
N VAL A 279 -1.46 -13.92 8.64
CA VAL A 279 -2.20 -13.09 9.59
C VAL A 279 -1.31 -11.92 10.02
N PHE A 280 -1.78 -10.70 9.79
CA PHE A 280 -1.19 -9.47 10.30
C PHE A 280 -1.91 -9.04 11.58
N VAL A 281 -1.14 -8.68 12.61
CA VAL A 281 -1.65 -8.19 13.88
C VAL A 281 -0.95 -6.91 14.32
N ASP A 282 -1.72 -5.84 14.51
CA ASP A 282 -1.22 -4.62 15.11
C ASP A 282 -1.13 -4.77 16.63
N VAL A 283 0.07 -4.59 17.16
CA VAL A 283 0.32 -4.54 18.60
C VAL A 283 -0.18 -3.23 19.19
N ASN A 284 -0.17 -2.14 18.43
CA ASN A 284 -0.66 -0.81 18.83
C ASN A 284 -0.18 -0.39 20.24
N MET A 285 1.14 -0.36 20.45
CA MET A 285 1.78 -0.08 21.73
C MET A 285 2.89 0.96 21.54
N PRO A 286 2.63 2.25 21.81
CA PRO A 286 3.59 3.31 21.50
C PRO A 286 4.90 3.20 22.29
N GLU A 287 4.81 2.70 23.53
CA GLU A 287 5.97 2.49 24.40
C GLU A 287 6.76 1.20 24.12
N LEU A 288 6.48 0.47 23.04
CA LEU A 288 7.21 -0.74 22.71
C LEU A 288 8.53 -0.40 22.01
N ASP A 289 9.63 -0.72 22.68
CA ASP A 289 10.98 -0.76 22.13
C ASP A 289 11.40 -2.24 21.98
N ILE A 290 11.50 -2.70 20.74
CA ILE A 290 11.78 -4.12 20.44
C ILE A 290 13.18 -4.57 20.88
N TYR A 291 14.12 -3.64 21.08
CA TYR A 291 15.49 -3.96 21.48
C TYR A 291 15.62 -4.03 23.01
N ASN A 292 14.87 -3.19 23.72
CA ASN A 292 15.00 -3.04 25.16
C ASN A 292 13.87 -3.72 25.97
N ASP A 293 12.68 -3.91 25.40
CA ASP A 293 11.52 -4.48 26.12
C ASP A 293 11.37 -6.00 25.97
N ARG A 294 12.37 -6.78 26.41
CA ARG A 294 12.32 -8.26 26.31
C ARG A 294 11.03 -8.85 26.89
N ASP A 295 10.57 -8.37 28.03
CA ASP A 295 9.33 -8.83 28.67
C ASP A 295 8.09 -8.61 27.81
N LYS A 296 8.01 -7.51 27.05
CA LYS A 296 6.88 -7.24 26.15
C LYS A 296 6.96 -8.15 24.92
N ILE A 297 8.15 -8.38 24.39
CA ILE A 297 8.39 -9.31 23.28
C ILE A 297 8.02 -10.74 23.69
N ASP A 298 8.41 -11.18 24.88
CA ASP A 298 8.08 -12.52 25.38
C ASP A 298 6.59 -12.67 25.67
N LYS A 299 5.88 -11.60 26.07
CA LYS A 299 4.42 -11.58 26.11
C LYS A 299 3.80 -11.78 24.73
N ILE A 300 4.27 -11.07 23.70
CA ILE A 300 3.78 -11.22 22.32
C ILE A 300 4.01 -12.67 21.83
N ARG A 301 5.21 -13.22 22.07
CA ARG A 301 5.51 -14.64 21.76
C ARG A 301 4.61 -15.60 22.55
N GLY A 302 4.33 -15.29 23.81
CA GLY A 302 3.41 -16.06 24.66
C GLY A 302 1.98 -16.09 24.10
N GLU A 303 1.49 -15.00 23.53
CA GLU A 303 0.18 -14.96 22.87
C GLU A 303 0.12 -15.87 21.63
N TYR A 304 1.21 -15.96 20.86
CA TYR A 304 1.33 -16.91 19.75
C TYR A 304 1.48 -18.36 20.26
N LYS A 305 2.27 -18.61 21.32
CA LYS A 305 2.42 -19.96 21.89
C LYS A 305 1.08 -20.56 22.35
N LYS A 306 0.22 -19.76 22.98
CA LYS A 306 -1.16 -20.17 23.33
C LYS A 306 -1.97 -20.59 22.09
N LEU A 307 -1.71 -19.96 20.95
CA LEU A 307 -2.34 -20.31 19.68
C LEU A 307 -1.82 -21.67 19.18
N GLU A 308 -0.50 -21.91 19.23
CA GLU A 308 0.11 -23.19 18.86
C GLU A 308 -0.40 -24.36 19.71
N GLU A 309 -0.53 -24.15 21.02
CA GLU A 309 -1.06 -25.15 21.96
C GLU A 309 -2.51 -25.52 21.63
N LYS A 310 -3.33 -24.55 21.19
CA LYS A 310 -4.74 -24.78 20.86
C LYS A 310 -4.96 -25.32 19.45
N PHE A 311 -4.13 -24.93 18.49
CA PHE A 311 -4.30 -25.25 17.07
C PHE A 311 -3.03 -25.90 16.49
N PRO A 312 -2.65 -27.11 16.92
CA PRO A 312 -1.35 -27.71 16.60
C PRO A 312 -1.12 -28.02 15.10
N GLU A 313 -2.17 -28.09 14.28
CA GLU A 313 -2.12 -28.48 12.86
C GLU A 313 -2.82 -27.49 11.91
N HIS A 314 -3.31 -26.36 12.44
CA HIS A 314 -4.14 -25.42 11.69
C HIS A 314 -3.63 -23.99 11.76
N LEU A 315 -2.32 -23.81 11.96
CA LEU A 315 -1.74 -22.48 12.08
C LEU A 315 -1.67 -21.78 10.71
N PRO A 316 -1.68 -20.43 10.70
CA PRO A 316 -1.28 -19.68 9.53
C PRO A 316 0.21 -19.93 9.27
N ASN A 317 0.62 -19.82 8.01
CA ASN A 317 2.03 -19.93 7.62
C ASN A 317 2.87 -18.86 8.28
N ILE A 318 2.33 -17.65 8.37
CA ILE A 318 2.99 -16.49 8.94
C ILE A 318 2.03 -15.73 9.85
N VAL A 319 2.54 -15.33 11.02
CA VAL A 319 1.96 -14.25 11.82
C VAL A 319 2.93 -13.07 11.81
N CYS A 320 2.50 -11.98 11.20
CA CYS A 320 3.20 -10.70 11.18
C CYS A 320 2.70 -9.82 12.32
N PHE A 321 3.54 -9.53 13.30
CA PHE A 321 3.29 -8.52 14.31
C PHE A 321 3.84 -7.19 13.81
N THR A 322 3.03 -6.15 13.86
CA THR A 322 3.45 -4.78 13.52
C THR A 322 3.14 -3.84 14.67
N ASN A 323 3.92 -2.79 14.81
CA ASN A 323 3.63 -1.70 15.72
C ASN A 323 3.96 -0.39 15.01
N ILE A 324 2.92 0.34 14.61
CA ILE A 324 3.01 1.58 13.83
C ILE A 324 2.42 2.70 14.68
N PRO A 325 3.22 3.34 15.54
CA PRO A 325 2.69 4.23 16.57
C PRO A 325 2.59 5.69 16.10
N PHE A 326 2.60 5.98 14.80
CA PHE A 326 2.61 7.36 14.28
C PHE A 326 1.51 8.23 14.90
N HIS A 327 0.30 7.69 15.07
CA HIS A 327 -0.83 8.40 15.68
C HIS A 327 -0.67 8.74 17.16
N TYR A 328 0.41 8.34 17.82
CA TYR A 328 0.76 8.76 19.18
C TYR A 328 1.80 9.88 19.22
N GLY A 329 2.55 10.12 18.13
CA GLY A 329 3.56 11.17 18.07
C GLY A 329 2.90 12.53 17.89
N ARG A 330 2.76 13.27 18.99
CA ARG A 330 2.46 14.71 18.93
C ARG A 330 3.73 15.49 18.56
N GLU A 331 3.57 16.78 18.27
CA GLU A 331 4.55 17.70 17.64
C GLU A 331 5.95 17.74 18.31
N ASP A 332 6.13 17.10 19.46
CA ASP A 332 7.25 17.24 20.40
C ASP A 332 7.90 15.91 20.87
N ASN A 333 7.38 14.73 20.47
CA ASN A 333 7.92 13.44 20.93
C ASN A 333 8.72 12.70 19.86
N GLN A 334 9.95 12.29 20.20
CA GLN A 334 10.67 11.27 19.44
C GLN A 334 9.80 10.03 19.34
N LEU A 335 9.36 9.71 18.12
CA LEU A 335 8.63 8.49 17.83
C LEU A 335 9.60 7.32 17.82
N ASN A 336 9.22 6.23 18.47
CA ASN A 336 9.80 4.93 18.11
C ASN A 336 9.47 4.66 16.64
N SER A 337 10.46 4.20 15.87
CA SER A 337 10.27 3.81 14.48
C SER A 337 9.20 2.73 14.35
N SER A 338 8.60 2.61 13.16
CA SER A 338 7.71 1.48 12.89
C SER A 338 8.47 0.18 13.07
N THR A 339 7.93 -0.72 13.89
CA THR A 339 8.58 -2.00 14.20
C THR A 339 7.71 -3.16 13.78
N HIS A 340 8.35 -4.28 13.46
CA HIS A 340 7.67 -5.47 13.00
C HIS A 340 8.44 -6.73 13.38
N GLY A 341 7.73 -7.84 13.48
CA GLY A 341 8.27 -9.16 13.75
C GLY A 341 7.46 -10.23 13.03
N ILE A 342 8.14 -11.23 12.48
CA ILE A 342 7.50 -12.30 11.73
C ILE A 342 7.76 -13.62 12.45
N ILE A 343 6.68 -14.34 12.78
CA ILE A 343 6.74 -15.73 13.19
C ILE A 343 6.31 -16.60 12.01
N ILE A 344 7.17 -17.55 11.64
CA ILE A 344 6.88 -18.56 10.61
C ILE A 344 6.46 -19.83 11.33
N SER A 345 5.27 -20.34 11.03
CA SER A 345 4.77 -21.56 11.66
C SER A 345 5.50 -22.80 11.14
N HIS A 346 5.79 -23.74 12.04
CA HIS A 346 6.31 -25.05 11.69
C HIS A 346 5.23 -26.04 11.25
N ARG A 347 3.96 -25.74 11.52
CA ARG A 347 2.81 -26.63 11.27
C ARG A 347 1.62 -25.88 10.66
N PRO A 348 1.81 -25.22 9.51
CA PRO A 348 0.68 -24.58 8.85
C PRO A 348 -0.26 -25.62 8.25
N LYS A 349 -1.56 -25.27 8.16
CA LYS A 349 -2.57 -26.14 7.51
C LYS A 349 -2.17 -26.44 6.06
N VAL A 350 -1.73 -25.42 5.32
CA VAL A 350 -1.28 -25.52 3.93
C VAL A 350 0.08 -24.86 3.82
N LYS A 351 1.12 -25.60 3.41
CA LYS A 351 2.48 -25.07 3.31
C LYS A 351 2.67 -24.16 2.12
N PHE A 352 3.56 -23.17 2.26
CA PHE A 352 4.03 -22.41 1.11
C PHE A 352 4.86 -23.30 0.19
N LYS A 353 4.78 -23.05 -1.11
CA LYS A 353 5.68 -23.60 -2.13
C LYS A 353 6.97 -22.79 -2.20
N ASN A 354 6.90 -21.47 -2.00
CA ASN A 354 8.02 -20.54 -2.13
C ASN A 354 8.22 -19.70 -0.85
N GLN A 355 8.32 -20.37 0.30
CA GLN A 355 8.36 -19.71 1.62
C GLN A 355 9.45 -18.64 1.72
N GLU A 356 10.67 -18.95 1.29
CA GLU A 356 11.81 -18.03 1.40
C GLU A 356 11.56 -16.71 0.65
N GLN A 357 11.13 -16.81 -0.62
CA GLN A 357 10.83 -15.64 -1.44
C GLN A 357 9.68 -14.82 -0.85
N ILE A 358 8.61 -15.48 -0.39
CA ILE A 358 7.45 -14.80 0.22
C ILE A 358 7.87 -14.06 1.50
N VAL A 359 8.62 -14.71 2.39
CA VAL A 359 9.10 -14.10 3.63
C VAL A 359 10.03 -12.92 3.33
N ALA A 360 10.94 -13.07 2.37
CA ALA A 360 11.84 -11.99 1.96
C ALA A 360 11.06 -10.77 1.42
N SER A 361 10.10 -10.99 0.52
CA SER A 361 9.22 -9.94 -0.01
C SER A 361 8.44 -9.22 1.10
N LEU A 362 7.90 -9.97 2.08
CA LEU A 362 7.14 -9.40 3.19
C LEU A 362 8.00 -8.56 4.12
N ARG A 363 9.17 -9.06 4.57
CA ARG A 363 10.11 -8.27 5.40
C ARG A 363 10.50 -6.99 4.69
N ALA A 364 10.95 -7.12 3.45
CA ALA A 364 11.38 -6.00 2.64
C ALA A 364 10.24 -4.98 2.40
N SER A 365 8.98 -5.40 2.40
CA SER A 365 7.83 -4.48 2.28
C SER A 365 7.46 -3.76 3.59
N LEU A 366 7.74 -4.39 4.73
CA LEU A 366 7.48 -3.80 6.05
C LEU A 366 8.58 -2.78 6.39
N ASP A 367 9.84 -3.11 6.09
CA ASP A 367 10.96 -2.16 6.19
C ASP A 367 10.73 -0.92 5.34
N LYS A 368 10.17 -1.09 4.14
CA LYS A 368 9.88 0.02 3.21
C LYS A 368 8.69 0.87 3.60
N TYR A 369 7.88 0.46 4.58
CA TYR A 369 6.70 1.23 4.97
C TYR A 369 7.07 2.61 5.51
N GLN A 370 8.27 2.79 6.04
CA GLN A 370 8.75 4.08 6.53
C GLN A 370 9.02 5.12 5.43
N PHE A 371 8.96 4.76 4.14
CA PHE A 371 9.25 5.68 3.04
C PHE A 371 7.97 6.29 2.46
N LEU A 372 8.01 7.61 2.24
CA LEU A 372 7.00 8.38 1.51
C LEU A 372 7.65 9.09 0.32
N PRO A 373 6.98 9.19 -0.84
CA PRO A 373 7.52 9.92 -2.00
C PRO A 373 7.76 11.39 -1.66
N LYS A 374 8.96 11.88 -1.95
CA LYS A 374 9.37 13.25 -1.55
C LYS A 374 9.17 14.25 -2.68
N LYS A 375 9.39 13.79 -3.91
CA LYS A 375 9.24 14.57 -5.13
C LYS A 375 8.42 13.80 -6.15
N PHE A 376 7.73 14.55 -7.01
CA PHE A 376 7.23 13.94 -8.24
C PHE A 376 8.42 13.49 -9.08
N ASP A 377 8.28 12.35 -9.75
CA ASP A 377 9.30 11.80 -10.64
C ASP A 377 10.67 11.53 -9.98
N GLU A 378 10.72 11.31 -8.66
CA GLU A 378 11.96 11.10 -7.87
C GLU A 378 12.85 9.97 -8.43
N SER A 379 12.25 8.85 -8.84
CA SER A 379 12.91 7.71 -9.47
C SER A 379 13.56 8.08 -10.80
N ARG A 380 12.90 8.92 -11.59
CA ARG A 380 13.36 9.39 -12.89
C ARG A 380 14.45 10.44 -12.74
N GLU A 381 14.30 11.41 -11.84
CA GLU A 381 15.35 12.39 -11.52
C GLU A 381 16.63 11.68 -11.05
N PHE A 382 16.50 10.66 -10.20
CA PHE A 382 17.63 9.83 -9.78
C PHE A 382 18.30 9.16 -10.97
N ALA A 383 17.52 8.54 -11.87
CA ALA A 383 18.06 7.92 -13.07
C ALA A 383 18.76 8.91 -14.01
N GLU A 384 18.25 10.13 -14.16
CA GLU A 384 18.83 11.19 -14.99
C GLU A 384 20.19 11.66 -14.46
N SER A 385 20.41 11.62 -13.13
CA SER A 385 21.69 12.02 -12.52
C SER A 385 22.91 11.18 -12.92
N PHE A 386 22.71 9.99 -13.49
CA PHE A 386 23.79 9.12 -13.99
C PHE A 386 24.21 9.41 -15.44
N PHE A 387 23.54 10.34 -16.12
CA PHE A 387 23.81 10.65 -17.53
C PHE A 387 24.21 12.13 -17.68
N PRO A 388 25.27 12.45 -18.44
CA PRO A 388 25.63 13.83 -18.71
C PRO A 388 24.52 14.53 -19.53
N GLN A 389 24.22 15.78 -19.16
CA GLN A 389 23.27 16.65 -19.87
C GLN A 389 23.81 17.10 -21.23
#